data_AF-A0A1Q5CD94-F1
#
_entry.id   AF-A0A1Q5CD94-F1
#
_cell.length_a   1.000
_cell.length_b   1.000
_cell.length_c   1.000
_cell.angle_alpha   90.00
_cell.angle_beta   90.00
_cell.angle_gamma   90.00
#
_symmetry.space_group_name_H-M   'P 1'
#
loop_
_entity.id
_entity.type
_entity.pdbx_description
1 polymer ?
#
loop_
_entity_poly.entity_id
_entity_poly.type
_entity_poly.pdbx_seq_one_letter_code
_entity_poly.pdbx_strand_id
1 'polypeptide(L)'
;MTVLKGLREALVLLVIALAVVAVAAGVWVAVSGGEFVARFGIALVVVGALLGVTGDLTLSRVGMLGARAAFGLAPEQETAGGGRVLTGVGIFLFVGLPLVVVGITLIS
;
A
#
# COMPACT_ATOMS: atom_id res chain seq x y z
N MET A 1 -3.69 -1.37 -23.21
CA MET A 1 -4.52 -2.28 -22.40
C MET A 1 -3.92 -2.58 -21.02
N THR A 2 -2.59 -2.56 -20.85
CA THR A 2 -1.90 -2.79 -19.57
C THR A 2 -2.15 -1.72 -18.52
N VAL A 3 -2.20 -0.44 -18.91
CA VAL A 3 -2.45 0.70 -18.00
C VAL A 3 -3.82 0.60 -17.32
N LEU A 4 -4.90 0.34 -18.08
CA LEU A 4 -6.24 0.15 -17.52
C LEU A 4 -6.28 -1.03 -16.53
N LYS A 5 -5.54 -2.11 -16.82
CA LYS A 5 -5.47 -3.28 -15.93
C LYS A 5 -4.79 -2.92 -14.60
N GLY A 6 -3.70 -2.16 -14.65
CA GLY A 6 -3.02 -1.66 -13.45
C GLY A 6 -3.88 -0.69 -12.63
N LEU A 7 -4.59 0.23 -13.29
CA LEU A 7 -5.49 1.16 -12.62
C LEU A 7 -6.66 0.43 -11.93
N ARG A 8 -7.24 -0.56 -12.60
CA ARG A 8 -8.29 -1.41 -12.01
C ARG A 8 -7.78 -2.17 -10.80
N GLU A 9 -6.58 -2.74 -10.89
CA GLU A 9 -5.96 -3.46 -9.77
C GLU A 9 -5.73 -2.55 -8.57
N ALA A 10 -5.19 -1.35 -8.80
CA ALA A 10 -4.99 -0.34 -7.76
C ALA A 10 -6.32 0.08 -7.10
N LEU A 11 -7.35 0.33 -7.91
CA LEU A 11 -8.68 0.70 -7.41
C LEU A 11 -9.27 -0.42 -6.54
N VAL A 12 -9.20 -1.68 -7.00
CA VAL A 12 -9.69 -2.82 -6.21
C VAL A 12 -8.95 -2.93 -4.88
N LEU A 13 -7.61 -2.80 -4.88
CA LEU A 13 -6.81 -2.83 -3.66
C LEU A 13 -7.16 -1.68 -2.72
N LEU A 14 -7.38 -0.48 -3.24
CA LEU A 14 -7.79 0.68 -2.46
C LEU A 14 -9.15 0.44 -1.79
N VAL A 15 -10.13 -0.06 -2.53
CA VAL A 15 -11.48 -0.35 -2.01
C VAL A 15 -11.43 -1.42 -0.92
N ILE A 16 -10.66 -2.49 -1.13
CA ILE A 16 -10.48 -3.55 -0.12
C ILE A 16 -9.82 -2.97 1.13
N ALA A 17 -8.77 -2.17 0.98
CA ALA A 17 -8.09 -1.54 2.10
C ALA A 17 -9.05 -0.66 2.90
N LEU A 18 -9.81 0.22 2.23
CA LEU A 18 -10.81 1.07 2.87
C LEU A 18 -11.86 0.25 3.64
N ALA A 19 -12.36 -0.84 3.06
CA ALA A 19 -13.33 -1.70 3.73
C ALA A 19 -12.75 -2.35 4.99
N VAL A 20 -11.52 -2.87 4.92
CA VAL A 20 -10.83 -3.47 6.08
C VAL A 20 -10.59 -2.42 7.16
N VAL A 21 -10.12 -1.22 6.81
CA VAL A 21 -9.90 -0.13 7.76
C VAL A 21 -11.21 0.31 8.41
N ALA A 22 -12.31 0.38 7.64
CA ALA A 22 -13.62 0.76 8.18
C ALA A 22 -14.13 -0.27 9.20
N VAL A 23 -13.97 -1.57 8.91
CA VAL A 23 -14.30 -2.64 9.86
C VAL A 23 -13.44 -2.54 11.11
N ALA A 24 -12.12 -2.35 10.97
CA ALA A 24 -11.22 -2.20 12.11
C ALA A 24 -11.57 -1.00 13.00
N ALA A 25 -11.87 0.15 12.38
CA ALA A 25 -12.33 1.34 13.10
C ALA A 25 -13.68 1.11 13.79
N GLY A 26 -14.60 0.39 13.15
CA GLY A 26 -15.90 0.02 13.73
C GLY A 26 -15.75 -0.88 14.95
N VAL A 27 -14.88 -1.89 14.87
CA VAL A 27 -14.53 -2.75 16.02
C VAL A 27 -13.89 -1.92 17.13
N TRP A 28 -12.98 -1.01 16.80
CA TRP A 28 -12.35 -0.14 17.79
C TRP A 28 -13.39 0.71 18.54
N VAL A 29 -14.30 1.37 17.81
CA VAL A 29 -15.44 2.12 18.37
C VAL A 29 -16.33 1.23 19.24
N ALA A 30 -16.68 0.04 18.77
CA ALA A 30 -17.53 -0.89 19.53
C ALA A 30 -16.92 -1.29 20.88
N VAL A 31 -15.59 -1.45 20.94
CA VAL A 31 -14.89 -1.89 22.17
C VAL A 31 -14.61 -0.74 23.14
N SER A 32 -14.31 0.47 22.65
CA SER A 32 -13.79 1.56 23.49
C SER A 32 -14.55 2.88 23.35
N GLY A 33 -15.76 2.87 22.79
CA GLY A 33 -16.61 4.06 22.63
C GLY A 33 -16.02 5.12 21.69
N GLY A 34 -16.52 6.36 21.71
CA GLY A 34 -15.91 7.48 20.96
C GLY A 34 -16.32 7.62 19.49
N GLU A 35 -15.67 8.56 18.80
CA GLU A 35 -16.05 8.97 17.45
C GLU A 35 -15.42 8.09 16.35
N PHE A 36 -16.25 7.57 15.45
CA PHE A 36 -15.81 6.72 14.34
C PHE A 36 -14.90 7.46 13.36
N VAL A 37 -15.22 8.71 13.02
CA VAL A 37 -14.49 9.50 12.01
C VAL A 37 -13.02 9.67 12.41
N ALA A 38 -12.76 10.11 13.65
CA ALA A 38 -11.40 10.28 14.15
C ALA A 38 -10.61 8.96 14.16
N ARG A 39 -11.23 7.85 14.59
CA ARG A 39 -10.56 6.54 14.64
C ARG A 39 -10.33 5.92 13.27
N PHE A 40 -11.26 6.13 12.36
CA PHE A 40 -11.12 5.77 10.97
C PHE A 40 -9.97 6.55 10.34
N GLY A 41 -9.88 7.86 10.57
CA GLY A 41 -8.76 8.70 10.14
C GLY A 41 -7.42 8.18 10.66
N ILE A 42 -7.30 7.90 11.95
CA ILE A 42 -6.08 7.34 12.56
C ILE A 42 -5.73 5.98 11.93
N ALA A 43 -6.71 5.10 11.76
CA ALA A 43 -6.48 3.78 11.18
C ALA A 43 -6.04 3.86 9.72
N LEU A 44 -6.56 4.81 8.93
CA LEU A 44 -6.10 5.07 7.56
C LEU A 44 -4.64 5.52 7.53
N VAL A 45 -4.23 6.43 8.41
CA VAL A 45 -2.83 6.88 8.50
C VAL A 45 -1.91 5.74 8.88
N VAL A 46 -2.27 4.95 9.90
CA VAL A 46 -1.47 3.82 10.37
C VAL A 46 -1.30 2.77 9.26
N VAL A 47 -2.40 2.37 8.61
CA VAL A 47 -2.34 1.37 7.53
C VAL A 47 -1.58 1.91 6.32
N GLY A 48 -1.80 3.18 5.93
CA GLY A 48 -1.07 3.81 4.84
C GLY A 48 0.44 3.89 5.11
N ALA A 49 0.84 4.22 6.35
CA ALA A 49 2.24 4.22 6.78
C ALA A 49 2.85 2.81 6.78
N LEU A 50 2.13 1.81 7.30
CA LEU A 50 2.57 0.41 7.28
C LEU A 50 2.75 -0.10 5.84
N LEU A 51 1.87 0.26 4.91
CA LEU A 51 2.02 -0.07 3.49
C LEU A 51 3.26 0.60 2.88
N GLY A 52 3.63 1.81 3.32
CA GLY A 52 4.87 2.46 2.93
C GLY A 52 6.11 1.73 3.44
N VAL A 53 6.15 1.42 4.74
CA VAL A 53 7.30 0.73 5.38
C VAL A 53 7.47 -0.69 4.84
N THR A 54 6.37 -1.43 4.64
CA THR A 54 6.43 -2.80 4.10
C THR A 54 6.63 -2.84 2.58
N GLY A 55 6.36 -1.74 1.87
CA GLY A 55 6.63 -1.58 0.44
C GLY A 55 8.11 -1.43 0.07
N ASP A 56 8.98 -1.22 1.07
CA ASP A 56 10.43 -0.98 0.94
C ASP A 56 11.23 -2.20 0.40
N LEU A 57 10.59 -3.36 0.26
CA LEU A 57 11.14 -4.50 -0.49
C LEU A 57 11.47 -4.15 -1.97
N THR A 58 10.97 -3.02 -2.48
CA THR A 58 11.31 -2.50 -3.82
C THR A 58 12.51 -1.54 -3.87
N LEU A 59 12.79 -0.78 -2.82
CA LEU A 59 13.96 0.11 -2.72
C LEU A 59 15.24 -0.70 -2.48
N SER A 60 15.13 -1.77 -1.68
CA SER A 60 16.18 -2.81 -1.55
C SER A 60 16.59 -3.41 -2.91
N ARG A 61 15.66 -3.50 -3.87
CA ARG A 61 15.90 -3.99 -5.24
C ARG A 61 16.76 -3.03 -6.07
N VAL A 62 16.59 -1.71 -5.89
CA VAL A 62 17.42 -0.69 -6.56
C VAL A 62 18.84 -0.72 -5.98
N GLY A 63 18.99 -0.94 -4.68
CA GLY A 63 20.29 -1.15 -4.04
C GLY A 63 21.03 -2.39 -4.56
N MET A 64 20.31 -3.46 -4.90
CA MET A 64 20.91 -4.69 -5.47
C MET A 64 21.30 -4.58 -6.96
N LEU A 65 20.90 -3.53 -7.69
CA LEU A 65 21.32 -3.34 -9.09
C LEU A 65 22.83 -3.10 -9.21
N GLY A 66 23.45 -2.41 -8.26
CA GLY A 66 24.90 -2.19 -8.24
C GLY A 66 25.70 -3.48 -8.06
N ALA A 67 25.23 -4.36 -7.16
CA ALA A 67 25.84 -5.68 -6.98
C ALA A 67 25.66 -6.58 -8.23
N ARG A 68 24.49 -6.54 -8.87
CA ARG A 68 24.23 -7.31 -10.10
C ARG A 68 25.09 -6.85 -11.27
N ALA A 69 25.30 -5.54 -11.42
CA ALA A 69 26.19 -4.97 -12.44
C ALA A 69 27.67 -5.34 -12.21
N ALA A 70 28.10 -5.47 -10.95
CA ALA A 70 29.47 -5.86 -10.60
C ALA A 70 29.73 -7.37 -10.79
N PHE A 71 28.72 -8.23 -10.62
CA PHE A 71 28.88 -9.69 -10.67
C PHE A 71 28.35 -10.35 -11.97
N GLY A 72 27.90 -9.56 -12.95
CA GLY A 72 27.46 -10.09 -14.26
C GLY A 72 26.26 -11.04 -14.18
N LEU A 73 25.45 -10.93 -13.12
CA LEU A 73 24.28 -11.78 -12.93
C LEU A 73 23.19 -11.38 -13.94
N ALA A 74 22.85 -12.30 -14.84
CA ALA A 74 21.81 -12.10 -15.84
C ALA A 74 20.44 -11.86 -15.17
N PRO A 75 19.59 -10.99 -15.74
CA PRO A 75 18.27 -10.65 -15.19
C PRO A 75 17.25 -11.76 -15.46
N GLU A 76 17.59 -13.01 -15.14
CA GLU A 76 16.72 -14.15 -15.39
C GLU A 76 16.10 -14.60 -14.07
N GLN A 77 14.77 -14.46 -13.98
CA GLN A 77 13.90 -15.06 -12.96
C GLN A 77 13.94 -14.49 -11.54
N GLU A 78 13.63 -13.19 -11.38
CA GLU A 78 12.77 -12.81 -10.25
C GLU A 78 11.37 -12.63 -10.79
N THR A 79 10.60 -13.72 -10.75
CA THR A 79 9.15 -13.73 -10.92
C THR A 79 8.59 -12.47 -10.27
N ALA A 80 8.01 -11.55 -11.07
CA ALA A 80 7.00 -10.66 -10.56
C ALA A 80 5.99 -11.57 -9.86
N GLY A 81 6.04 -11.64 -8.53
CA GLY A 81 5.31 -12.63 -7.74
C GLY A 81 3.83 -12.61 -8.11
N GLY A 82 3.46 -13.54 -8.99
CA GLY A 82 2.12 -13.81 -9.50
C GLY A 82 1.45 -12.66 -10.26
N GLY A 83 1.71 -12.50 -11.57
CA GLY A 83 0.76 -11.92 -12.54
C GLY A 83 0.17 -10.51 -12.27
N ARG A 84 0.63 -9.82 -11.23
CA ARG A 84 0.17 -8.49 -10.80
C ARG A 84 0.86 -7.42 -11.61
N VAL A 85 0.07 -6.47 -12.10
CA VAL A 85 0.55 -5.33 -12.89
C VAL A 85 1.12 -4.24 -11.97
N LEU A 86 0.67 -4.22 -10.71
CA LEU A 86 1.08 -3.22 -9.73
C LEU A 86 2.31 -3.66 -8.93
N THR A 87 3.38 -2.88 -9.02
CA THR A 87 4.59 -3.06 -8.19
C THR A 87 4.39 -2.53 -6.77
N GLY A 88 5.31 -2.81 -5.84
CA GLY A 88 5.27 -2.24 -4.48
C GLY A 88 5.23 -0.70 -4.49
N VAL A 89 5.98 -0.05 -5.38
CA VAL A 89 5.92 1.41 -5.59
C VAL A 89 4.52 1.84 -6.05
N GLY A 90 3.90 1.10 -6.98
CA GLY A 90 2.54 1.37 -7.42
C GLY A 90 1.52 1.25 -6.28
N ILE A 91 1.64 0.23 -5.43
CA ILE A 91 0.78 0.06 -4.26
C ILE A 91 0.96 1.24 -3.28
N PHE A 92 2.19 1.67 -3.01
CA PHE A 92 2.44 2.82 -2.15
C PHE A 92 1.80 4.10 -2.72
N LEU A 93 2.05 4.42 -3.99
CA LEU A 93 1.58 5.65 -4.61
C LEU A 93 0.06 5.69 -4.80
N PHE A 94 -0.56 4.56 -5.17
CA PHE A 94 -1.99 4.52 -5.49
C PHE A 94 -2.89 4.04 -4.36
N VAL A 95 -2.32 3.45 -3.29
CA VAL A 95 -3.09 2.97 -2.12
C VAL A 95 -2.58 3.63 -0.85
N GLY A 96 -1.30 3.45 -0.51
CA GLY A 96 -0.76 3.96 0.76
C GLY A 96 -0.88 5.48 0.91
N LEU A 97 -0.42 6.24 -0.08
CA LEU A 97 -0.41 7.70 -0.04
C LEU A 97 -1.83 8.30 0.00
N PRO A 98 -2.80 7.85 -0.83
CA PRO A 98 -4.20 8.26 -0.69
C PRO A 98 -4.80 7.97 0.70
N LEU A 99 -4.53 6.80 1.29
CA LEU A 99 -5.03 6.48 2.63
C LEU A 99 -4.48 7.45 3.68
N VAL A 100 -3.19 7.78 3.63
CA VAL A 100 -2.58 8.75 4.56
C VAL A 100 -3.20 10.13 4.38
N VAL A 101 -3.33 10.61 3.14
CA VAL A 101 -3.90 11.94 2.86
C VAL A 101 -5.33 12.03 3.37
N VAL A 102 -6.18 11.05 3.04
CA VAL A 102 -7.57 11.01 3.52
C VAL A 102 -7.61 10.92 5.04
N GLY A 103 -6.76 10.07 5.64
CA GLY A 103 -6.66 9.92 7.08
C GLY A 103 -6.34 11.23 7.79
N ILE A 104 -5.34 11.97 7.31
CA ILE A 104 -4.97 13.30 7.86
C ILE A 104 -6.15 14.27 7.76
N THR A 105 -6.84 14.32 6.61
CA THR A 105 -7.98 15.22 6.42
C THR A 105 -9.19 14.91 7.31
N LEU A 106 -9.31 13.67 7.81
CA LEU A 106 -10.38 13.26 8.71
C LEU A 106 -10.02 13.49 10.20
N ILE A 107 -8.75 13.71 10.50
CA ILE A 107 -8.26 14.00 11.86
C ILE A 107 -8.22 15.51 12.13
N SER A 108 -7.96 16.31 11.10
CA SER A 108 -7.92 17.79 11.15
C SER A 108 -9.29 18.42 11.33
#